data_AF-A0A6J4QTS9-F1
#
_entry.id   AF-A0A6J4QTS9-F1
#
_cell.length_a   1.000
_cell.length_b   1.000
_cell.length_c   1.000
_cell.angle_alpha   90.00
_cell.angle_beta   90.00
_cell.angle_gamma   90.00
#
_symmetry.space_group_name_H-M   'P 1'
#
loop_
_entity.id
_entity.type
_entity.pdbx_description
1 polymer ?
#
loop_
_entity_poly.entity_id
_entity_poly.type
_entity_poly.pdbx_seq_one_letter_code
_entity_poly.pdbx_strand_id
1 'polypeptide(L)'
;MLALAIHPDEGEDLKALDDNGWRLIDPARVSSTPGDYQRFVRGSKAEFGIAKSGYVVARCGWFSDRSICYLASGRPVVAQETGFGRFLPTGEGLFAFETSDEALASIEALNRDYARHARAARAIAEDHFDSDKVLGRLLEKLGAA
;
A
#
# COMPACT_ATOMS: atom_id res chain seq x y z
N MET A 1 -3.20 9.35 11.38
CA MET A 1 -2.99 10.57 10.56
C MET A 1 -3.09 10.15 9.11
N LEU A 2 -3.80 10.92 8.30
CA LEU A 2 -4.05 10.63 6.90
C LEU A 2 -3.57 11.81 6.06
N ALA A 3 -2.57 11.58 5.21
CA ALA A 3 -2.14 12.58 4.23
C ALA A 3 -3.06 12.48 3.02
N LEU A 4 -3.97 13.44 2.88
CA LEU A 4 -5.00 13.43 1.84
C LEU A 4 -5.17 14.85 1.29
N ALA A 5 -4.99 14.98 -0.03
CA ALA A 5 -5.39 16.18 -0.75
C ALA A 5 -6.88 16.04 -1.08
N ILE A 6 -7.73 16.66 -0.26
CA ILE A 6 -9.18 16.72 -0.43
C ILE A 6 -9.57 18.18 -0.67
N HIS A 7 -10.50 18.41 -1.61
CA HIS A 7 -10.93 19.76 -1.92
C HIS A 7 -11.73 20.33 -0.73
N PRO A 8 -11.55 21.63 -0.36
CA PRO A 8 -12.23 22.21 0.79
C PRO A 8 -13.77 22.17 0.71
N ASP A 9 -14.32 22.13 -0.50
CA ASP A 9 -15.77 22.07 -0.72
C ASP A 9 -16.36 20.66 -0.53
N GLU A 10 -15.54 19.62 -0.33
CA GLU A 10 -15.98 18.25 0.01
C GLU A 10 -16.39 18.18 1.49
N GLY A 11 -17.31 19.06 1.90
CA GLY A 11 -17.66 19.28 3.30
C GLY A 11 -18.24 18.06 4.00
N GLU A 12 -19.04 17.24 3.31
CA GLU A 12 -19.60 16.01 3.87
C GLU A 12 -18.52 14.97 4.14
N ASP A 13 -17.59 14.77 3.21
CA ASP A 13 -16.48 13.83 3.36
C ASP A 13 -15.48 14.29 4.44
N LEU A 14 -15.16 15.59 4.47
CA LEU A 14 -14.34 16.20 5.51
C LEU A 14 -14.96 16.00 6.90
N LYS A 15 -16.28 16.22 7.02
CA LYS A 15 -17.01 15.98 8.27
C LYS A 15 -17.00 14.49 8.64
N ALA A 16 -17.24 13.60 7.69
CA ALA A 16 -17.23 12.17 7.95
C ALA A 16 -15.85 11.69 8.47
N LEU A 17 -14.75 12.22 7.92
CA LEU A 17 -13.41 11.92 8.39
C LEU A 17 -13.20 12.39 9.84
N ASP A 18 -13.59 13.62 10.16
CA ASP A 18 -13.46 14.18 11.52
C ASP A 18 -14.32 13.43 12.54
N ASP A 19 -15.61 13.21 12.22
CA ASP A 19 -16.56 12.48 13.08
C ASP A 19 -16.07 11.04 13.38
N ASN A 20 -15.27 10.44 12.48
CA ASN A 20 -14.68 9.12 12.65
C ASN A 20 -13.22 9.15 13.18
N GLY A 21 -12.76 10.30 13.67
CA GLY A 21 -11.47 10.45 14.36
C GLY A 21 -10.24 10.51 13.45
N TRP A 22 -10.42 10.69 12.15
CA TRP A 22 -9.31 10.87 11.22
C TRP A 22 -8.69 12.25 11.38
N ARG A 23 -7.38 12.27 11.61
CA ARG A 23 -6.59 13.51 11.59
C ARG A 23 -5.96 13.69 10.22
N LEU A 24 -6.43 14.68 9.48
CA LEU A 24 -5.88 15.06 8.19
C LEU A 24 -4.57 15.83 8.34
N ILE A 25 -3.65 15.58 7.42
CA ILE A 25 -2.44 16.36 7.22
C ILE A 25 -2.32 16.71 5.74
N ASP A 26 -1.83 17.92 5.47
CA ASP A 26 -1.58 18.37 4.12
C ASP A 26 -0.42 17.54 3.50
N PRO A 27 -0.69 16.76 2.43
CA PRO A 27 0.36 15.95 1.80
C PRO A 27 1.50 16.82 1.24
N ALA A 28 1.23 18.06 0.81
CA ALA A 28 2.28 18.96 0.33
C ALA A 28 3.31 19.30 1.43
N ARG A 29 2.94 19.18 2.71
CA ARG A 29 3.85 19.42 3.84
C ARG A 29 4.69 18.22 4.25
N VAL A 30 4.23 17.00 3.95
CA VAL A 30 4.87 15.76 4.44
C VAL A 30 5.45 14.89 3.34
N SER A 31 5.13 15.17 2.08
CA SER A 31 5.62 14.42 0.92
C SER A 31 6.00 15.31 -0.27
N SER A 32 6.50 16.54 0.00
CA SER A 32 6.93 17.50 -1.03
C SER A 32 8.11 17.04 -1.89
N THR A 33 8.96 16.18 -1.35
CA THR A 33 10.13 15.62 -2.06
C THR A 33 10.15 14.10 -1.95
N PRO A 34 10.88 13.39 -2.83
CA PRO A 34 11.05 11.94 -2.70
C PRO A 34 11.60 11.53 -1.32
N GLY A 35 12.49 12.34 -0.74
CA GLY A 35 13.05 12.10 0.60
C GLY A 35 12.02 12.31 1.73
N ASP A 36 11.17 13.35 1.63
CA ASP A 36 10.07 13.57 2.57
C ASP A 36 9.07 12.42 2.50
N TYR A 37 8.66 12.04 1.30
CA TYR A 37 7.76 10.93 1.08
C TYR A 37 8.31 9.61 1.65
N GLN A 38 9.60 9.31 1.41
CA GLN A 38 10.24 8.14 1.99
C GLN A 38 10.25 8.18 3.53
N ARG A 39 10.52 9.35 4.14
CA ARG A 39 10.44 9.52 5.60
C ARG A 39 9.02 9.31 6.11
N PHE A 40 8.03 9.86 5.41
CA PHE A 40 6.61 9.70 5.75
C PHE A 40 6.21 8.21 5.75
N VAL A 41 6.50 7.49 4.66
CA VAL A 41 6.24 6.05 4.54
C VAL A 41 6.96 5.26 5.62
N ARG A 42 8.24 5.54 5.88
CA ARG A 42 9.01 4.85 6.93
C ARG A 42 8.50 5.14 8.35
N GLY A 43 7.92 6.31 8.58
CA GLY A 43 7.29 6.69 9.84
C GLY A 43 5.92 6.04 10.08
N SER A 44 5.27 5.55 9.02
CA SER A 44 4.00 4.84 9.12
C SER A 44 4.16 3.43 9.68
N LYS A 45 3.12 2.93 10.35
CA LYS A 45 3.04 1.53 10.81
C LYS A 45 2.83 0.57 9.63
N ALA A 46 1.86 0.88 8.79
CA ALA A 46 1.43 0.06 7.67
C ALA A 46 0.68 0.95 6.67
N GLU A 47 0.44 0.42 5.47
CA GLU A 47 -0.55 0.97 4.57
C GLU A 47 -1.93 0.33 4.82
N PHE A 48 -2.97 1.15 4.81
CA PHE A 48 -4.34 0.71 4.53
C PHE A 48 -4.79 1.33 3.20
N GLY A 49 -4.99 0.51 2.17
CA GLY A 49 -5.19 0.94 0.78
C GLY A 49 -6.57 0.56 0.25
N ILE A 50 -7.40 1.57 -0.04
CA ILE A 50 -8.68 1.41 -0.74
C ILE A 50 -8.43 1.66 -2.23
N ALA A 51 -8.88 0.74 -3.08
CA ALA A 51 -8.70 0.86 -4.51
C ALA A 51 -9.87 1.65 -5.14
N LYS A 52 -9.58 2.36 -6.24
CA LYS A 52 -10.63 2.96 -7.06
C LYS A 52 -11.58 1.85 -7.53
N SER A 53 -12.90 2.08 -7.41
CA SER A 53 -13.93 1.06 -7.66
C SER A 53 -13.78 0.31 -8.99
N GLY A 54 -13.36 0.99 -10.06
CA GLY A 54 -13.11 0.35 -11.36
C GLY A 54 -12.07 -0.76 -11.33
N TYR A 55 -11.01 -0.64 -10.53
CA TYR A 55 -9.99 -1.70 -10.39
C TYR A 55 -10.51 -2.92 -9.63
N VAL A 56 -11.36 -2.69 -8.63
CA VAL A 56 -12.02 -3.75 -7.85
C VAL A 56 -12.97 -4.54 -8.75
N VAL A 57 -13.84 -3.84 -9.50
CA VAL A 57 -14.81 -4.47 -10.41
C VAL A 57 -14.13 -5.22 -11.54
N ALA A 58 -13.13 -4.62 -12.18
CA ALA A 58 -12.44 -5.22 -13.33
C ALA A 58 -11.53 -6.40 -12.94
N ARG A 59 -11.18 -6.55 -11.66
CA ARG A 59 -10.21 -7.54 -11.17
C ARG A 59 -8.92 -7.55 -12.01
N CYS A 60 -8.43 -6.37 -12.40
CA CYS A 60 -7.34 -6.22 -13.36
C CYS A 60 -5.93 -6.47 -12.80
N GLY A 61 -5.80 -6.74 -11.50
CA GLY A 61 -4.52 -6.94 -10.83
C GLY A 61 -3.76 -5.65 -10.50
N TRP A 62 -4.45 -4.50 -10.50
CA TRP A 62 -3.82 -3.22 -10.18
C TRP A 62 -3.19 -3.25 -8.79
N PHE A 63 -1.93 -2.83 -8.70
CA PHE A 63 -1.20 -2.69 -7.46
C PHE A 63 -0.45 -1.36 -7.44
N SER A 64 -0.55 -0.60 -6.35
CA SER A 64 -0.03 0.76 -6.28
C SER A 64 1.49 0.78 -6.13
N ASP A 65 2.13 1.72 -6.83
CA ASP A 65 3.50 2.17 -6.57
C ASP A 65 3.73 2.58 -5.10
N ARG A 66 2.76 3.25 -4.46
CA ARG A 66 2.78 3.55 -3.02
C ARG A 66 2.86 2.30 -2.19
N SER A 67 2.10 1.25 -2.52
CA SER A 67 2.17 -0.02 -1.82
C SER A 67 3.55 -0.66 -1.93
N ILE A 68 4.17 -0.57 -3.10
CA ILE A 68 5.55 -1.02 -3.29
C ILE A 68 6.52 -0.21 -2.41
N CYS A 69 6.35 1.11 -2.28
CA CYS A 69 7.18 1.93 -1.38
C CYS A 69 7.03 1.53 0.10
N TYR A 70 5.82 1.17 0.54
CA TYR A 70 5.57 0.65 1.89
C TYR A 70 6.26 -0.69 2.10
N LEU A 71 6.04 -1.65 1.19
CA LEU A 71 6.68 -2.97 1.23
C LEU A 71 8.22 -2.83 1.26
N ALA A 72 8.78 -2.01 0.37
CA ALA A 72 10.21 -1.74 0.30
C ALA A 72 10.75 -1.09 1.58
N SER A 73 9.92 -0.39 2.34
CA SER A 73 10.30 0.19 3.64
C SER A 73 10.08 -0.77 4.82
N GLY A 74 9.74 -2.04 4.56
CA GLY A 74 9.39 -3.03 5.57
C GLY A 74 8.08 -2.71 6.30
N ARG A 75 7.21 -1.91 5.67
CA ARG A 75 5.90 -1.55 6.21
C ARG A 75 4.85 -2.45 5.57
N PRO A 76 4.13 -3.27 6.35
CA PRO A 76 3.10 -4.14 5.80
C PRO A 76 2.00 -3.34 5.09
N VAL A 77 1.33 -3.99 4.15
CA VAL A 77 0.25 -3.41 3.35
C VAL A 77 -1.03 -4.22 3.54
N VAL A 78 -2.13 -3.55 3.82
CA VAL A 78 -3.49 -4.10 3.78
C VAL A 78 -4.22 -3.40 2.65
N ALA A 79 -4.41 -4.07 1.52
CA ALA A 79 -4.93 -3.47 0.29
C ALA A 79 -6.20 -4.17 -0.18
N GLN A 80 -7.16 -3.37 -0.67
CA GLN A 80 -8.40 -3.90 -1.24
C GLN A 80 -8.08 -4.72 -2.49
N GLU A 81 -8.64 -5.92 -2.57
CA GLU A 81 -8.33 -6.87 -3.63
C GLU A 81 -8.81 -6.36 -5.00
N THR A 82 -7.89 -6.37 -5.96
CA THR A 82 -8.13 -6.00 -7.36
C THR A 82 -7.80 -7.14 -8.31
N GLY A 83 -7.57 -8.36 -7.81
CA GLY A 83 -6.98 -9.49 -8.53
C GLY A 83 -5.45 -9.55 -8.46
N PHE A 84 -4.79 -8.70 -7.65
CA PHE A 84 -3.33 -8.68 -7.52
C PHE A 84 -2.81 -9.90 -6.75
N GLY A 85 -3.63 -10.50 -5.87
CA GLY A 85 -3.27 -11.70 -5.12
C GLY A 85 -2.96 -12.93 -5.98
N ARG A 86 -3.32 -12.90 -7.28
CA ARG A 86 -2.92 -13.93 -8.25
C ARG A 86 -1.43 -13.86 -8.64
N PHE A 87 -0.79 -12.73 -8.41
CA PHE A 87 0.57 -12.43 -8.87
C PHE A 87 1.54 -12.17 -7.72
N LEU A 88 1.02 -11.77 -6.55
CA LEU A 88 1.80 -11.42 -5.37
C LEU A 88 1.40 -12.33 -4.20
N PRO A 89 2.36 -12.75 -3.37
CA PRO A 89 2.04 -13.50 -2.15
C PRO A 89 1.26 -12.62 -1.18
N THR A 90 0.20 -13.18 -0.60
CA THR A 90 -0.65 -12.51 0.39
C THR A 90 -0.74 -13.33 1.68
N GLY A 91 -1.22 -12.72 2.76
CA GLY A 91 -1.38 -13.33 4.08
C GLY A 91 -0.20 -13.10 5.03
N GLU A 92 0.94 -12.62 4.51
CA GLU A 92 2.09 -12.24 5.33
C GLU A 92 2.80 -11.01 4.77
N GLY A 93 2.72 -9.87 5.47
CA GLY A 93 3.36 -8.62 5.04
C GLY A 93 2.57 -7.86 3.96
N LEU A 94 1.85 -8.57 3.09
CA LEU A 94 0.81 -8.05 2.22
C LEU A 94 -0.49 -8.81 2.49
N PHE A 95 -1.59 -8.08 2.72
CA PHE A 95 -2.92 -8.64 2.93
C PHE A 95 -3.88 -8.08 1.88
N ALA A 96 -4.65 -8.98 1.28
CA ALA A 96 -5.76 -8.63 0.40
C ALA A 96 -7.07 -8.72 1.18
N PHE A 97 -7.99 -7.79 0.95
CA PHE A 97 -9.34 -7.86 1.52
C PHE A 97 -10.41 -7.47 0.50
N GLU A 98 -11.56 -8.11 0.60
CA GLU A 98 -12.77 -7.82 -0.17
C GLU A 98 -13.86 -7.21 0.72
N THR A 99 -13.83 -7.53 2.01
CA THR A 99 -14.83 -7.12 2.99
C THR A 99 -14.21 -6.37 4.16
N SER A 100 -15.04 -5.64 4.92
CA SER A 100 -14.61 -4.99 6.16
C SER A 100 -14.08 -5.98 7.19
N ASP A 101 -14.69 -7.17 7.27
CA ASP A 101 -14.32 -8.19 8.24
C ASP A 101 -12.94 -8.77 7.94
N GLU A 102 -12.63 -8.98 6.66
CA GLU A 102 -11.30 -9.38 6.21
C GLU A 102 -10.24 -8.29 6.46
N ALA A 103 -10.60 -7.01 6.27
CA ALA A 103 -9.71 -5.91 6.60
C ALA A 103 -9.39 -5.88 8.11
N LEU A 104 -10.40 -6.05 8.96
CA LEU A 104 -10.23 -6.12 10.41
C LEU A 104 -9.36 -7.31 10.82
N ALA A 105 -9.64 -8.51 10.30
CA ALA A 105 -8.84 -9.71 10.55
C ALA A 105 -7.37 -9.53 10.11
N SER A 106 -7.15 -8.88 8.98
CA SER A 106 -5.80 -8.57 8.48
C SER A 106 -5.05 -7.62 9.42
N ILE A 107 -5.73 -6.58 9.93
CA ILE A 107 -5.16 -5.64 10.91
C ILE A 107 -4.83 -6.36 12.22
N GLU A 108 -5.70 -7.25 12.70
CA GLU A 108 -5.45 -8.05 13.91
C GLU A 108 -4.25 -8.99 13.74
N ALA A 109 -4.15 -9.70 12.62
CA ALA A 109 -3.02 -10.57 12.31
C ALA A 109 -1.71 -9.76 12.26
N LEU A 110 -1.73 -8.64 11.53
CA LEU A 110 -0.62 -7.70 11.45
C LEU A 110 -0.14 -7.24 12.83
N ASN A 111 -1.08 -6.91 13.73
CA ASN A 111 -0.74 -6.46 15.09
C ASN A 111 -0.16 -7.58 15.96
N ARG A 112 -0.58 -8.82 15.75
CA ARG A 112 -0.16 -9.98 16.55
C ARG A 112 1.31 -10.33 16.35
N ASP A 113 1.82 -10.23 15.13
CA ASP A 113 3.22 -10.51 14.80
C ASP A 113 3.78 -9.50 13.78
N TYR A 114 3.78 -8.23 14.19
CA TYR A 114 4.21 -7.14 13.31
C TYR A 114 5.64 -7.31 12.80
N ALA A 115 6.56 -7.83 13.62
CA ALA A 115 7.97 -7.98 13.24
C ALA A 115 8.13 -9.00 12.10
N ARG A 116 7.37 -10.10 12.13
CA ARG A 116 7.31 -11.05 11.02
C ARG A 116 6.75 -10.40 9.76
N HIS A 117 5.60 -9.73 9.87
CA HIS A 117 4.98 -9.07 8.72
C HIS A 117 5.85 -7.95 8.12
N ALA A 118 6.61 -7.22 8.94
CA ALA A 118 7.54 -6.20 8.45
C ALA A 118 8.69 -6.81 7.64
N ARG A 119 9.25 -7.94 8.08
CA ARG A 119 10.27 -8.69 7.32
C ARG A 119 9.70 -9.25 6.02
N ALA A 120 8.52 -9.87 6.08
CA ALA A 120 7.86 -10.39 4.90
C ALA A 120 7.54 -9.30 3.88
N ALA A 121 7.06 -8.13 4.33
CA ALA A 121 6.80 -6.98 3.48
C ALA A 121 8.06 -6.57 2.68
N ARG A 122 9.22 -6.51 3.36
CA ARG A 122 10.49 -6.21 2.69
C ARG A 122 10.90 -7.30 1.70
N ALA A 123 10.77 -8.57 2.07
CA ALA A 123 11.07 -9.70 1.19
C ALA A 123 10.22 -9.67 -0.09
N ILE A 124 8.91 -9.39 0.02
CA ILE A 124 8.02 -9.25 -1.15
C ILE A 124 8.53 -8.16 -2.10
N ALA A 125 8.95 -7.01 -1.57
CA ALA A 125 9.52 -5.94 -2.39
C ALA A 125 10.78 -6.40 -3.13
N GLU A 126 11.70 -7.07 -2.43
CA GLU A 126 12.96 -7.56 -2.99
C GLU A 126 12.75 -8.68 -4.01
N ASP A 127 11.75 -9.54 -3.84
CA ASP A 127 11.52 -10.69 -4.71
C ASP A 127 10.71 -10.36 -5.96
N HIS A 128 9.74 -9.44 -5.84
CA HIS A 128 8.80 -9.16 -6.93
C HIS A 128 9.01 -7.81 -7.62
N PHE A 129 9.63 -6.84 -6.95
CA PHE A 129 9.70 -5.45 -7.42
C PHE A 129 11.12 -4.87 -7.51
N ASP A 130 12.14 -5.67 -7.21
CA ASP A 130 13.54 -5.27 -7.38
C ASP A 130 13.83 -4.96 -8.85
N SER A 131 14.38 -3.77 -9.11
CA SER A 131 14.63 -3.27 -10.46
C SER A 131 15.62 -4.14 -11.21
N ASP A 132 16.65 -4.65 -10.55
CA ASP A 132 17.70 -5.44 -11.20
C ASP A 132 17.11 -6.79 -11.66
N LYS A 133 16.23 -7.37 -10.85
CA LYS A 133 15.49 -8.60 -11.21
C LYS A 133 14.44 -8.38 -12.29
N VAL A 134 13.65 -7.31 -12.20
CA VAL A 134 12.53 -7.07 -13.12
C VAL A 134 13.03 -6.54 -14.46
N LEU A 135 13.87 -5.51 -14.46
CA LEU A 135 14.42 -4.92 -15.67
C LEU A 135 15.38 -5.89 -16.37
N GLY A 136 16.22 -6.62 -15.61
CA GLY A 136 17.11 -7.63 -16.18
C GLY A 136 16.34 -8.67 -17.00
N ARG A 137 15.30 -9.27 -16.41
CA ARG A 137 14.42 -10.23 -17.12
C ARG A 137 13.70 -9.62 -18.33
N LEU A 138 13.37 -8.33 -18.29
CA LEU A 138 12.73 -7.65 -19.42
C LEU A 138 13.73 -7.48 -20.58
N LEU A 139 14.94 -7.01 -20.28
CA LEU A 139 16.00 -6.81 -21.28
C LEU A 139 16.43 -8.15 -21.92
N GLU A 140 16.56 -9.20 -21.12
CA GLU A 140 16.84 -10.57 -21.61
C GLU A 140 15.77 -11.03 -22.62
N LYS A 141 14.49 -10.82 -22.32
CA LYS A 141 13.38 -11.18 -23.22
C LYS A 141 13.37 -10.39 -24.52
N LEU A 142 13.94 -9.18 -24.51
CA LEU A 142 14.07 -8.33 -25.69
C LEU A 142 15.37 -8.59 -26.47
N GLY A 143 16.25 -9.47 -25.97
CA GLY A 143 17.56 -9.71 -26.56
C GLY A 143 18.52 -8.52 -26.43
N ALA A 144 18.32 -7.68 -25.41
CA ALA A 144 19.05 -6.44 -25.16
C ALA A 144 19.90 -6.50 -23.87
N ALA A 145 20.19 -7.71 -23.39
CA ALA A 145 21.01 -7.97 -22.20
C ALA A 145 22.50 -8.07 -22.55
#